data_AF-A0A545TVE3-F1
#
_entry.id   AF-A0A545TVE3-F1
#
_cell.length_a   1.000
_cell.length_b   1.000
_cell.length_c   1.000
_cell.angle_alpha   90.00
_cell.angle_beta   90.00
_cell.angle_gamma   90.00
#
_symmetry.space_group_name_H-M   'P 1'
#
loop_
_entity.id
_entity.type
_entity.pdbx_description
1 polymer ?
#
loop_
_entity_poly.entity_id
_entity_poly.type
_entity_poly.pdbx_seq_one_letter_code
_entity_poly.pdbx_strand_id
1 'polypeptide(L)'
;MPIPAYTLKAYEKTRVDLAIEHFSTLENPTLSDLNVVRIQASVQDGIDSYRVCAVDMTETDLENEGHSSKRMAGYMEASGDTRPCSSCDCHAMVSGKHKLAAPMRAVMAWCLMRIDDPRNGCWLPRTYDTRRYMPKWLSEAVPHQGLHNPRYYAWLEKYINVQVINGLDDLIVALRQVRTFLQSGALPPEAWPKRKVA
;
A
#
# COMPACT_ATOMS: atom_id res chain seq x y z
N MET A 1 19.71 -23.71 20.28
CA MET A 1 19.97 -22.27 20.05
C MET A 1 19.22 -21.48 21.11
N PRO A 2 19.79 -20.41 21.68
CA PRO A 2 19.06 -19.57 22.62
C PRO A 2 17.85 -18.95 21.90
N ILE A 3 16.68 -19.13 22.47
CA ILE A 3 15.43 -18.55 21.97
C ILE A 3 15.53 -17.03 22.22
N PRO A 4 15.33 -16.16 21.21
CA PRO A 4 15.37 -14.72 21.42
C PRO A 4 14.34 -14.30 22.48
N ALA A 5 14.69 -13.33 23.32
CA ALA A 5 13.85 -12.85 24.43
C ALA A 5 12.50 -12.25 23.99
N TYR A 6 12.32 -12.01 22.68
CA TYR A 6 11.09 -11.54 22.07
C TYR A 6 10.94 -12.16 20.68
N THR A 7 9.82 -12.84 20.41
CA THR A 7 9.41 -13.26 19.07
C THR A 7 8.37 -12.28 18.55
N LEU A 8 8.70 -11.57 17.47
CA LEU A 8 7.75 -10.72 16.74
C LEU A 8 6.51 -11.55 16.37
N LYS A 9 5.32 -11.00 16.59
CA LYS A 9 4.09 -11.64 16.11
C LYS A 9 4.09 -11.64 14.58
N ALA A 10 3.36 -12.58 13.96
CA ALA A 10 3.38 -12.74 12.51
C ALA A 10 3.06 -11.45 11.72
N TYR A 11 2.24 -10.56 12.29
CA TYR A 11 1.89 -9.28 11.67
C TYR A 11 2.91 -8.14 11.92
N GLU A 12 3.88 -8.35 12.80
CA GLU A 12 4.96 -7.42 13.15
C GLU A 12 6.24 -7.72 12.36
N LYS A 13 6.34 -8.91 11.76
CA LYS A 13 7.50 -9.36 10.99
C LYS A 13 7.61 -8.63 9.66
N THR A 14 8.78 -8.10 9.37
CA THR A 14 9.16 -7.61 8.05
C THR A 14 9.39 -8.78 7.08
N ARG A 15 9.53 -8.47 5.78
CA ARG A 15 9.93 -9.50 4.80
C ARG A 15 11.33 -10.03 5.06
N VAL A 16 12.21 -9.20 5.62
CA VAL A 16 13.55 -9.62 6.03
C VAL A 16 13.45 -10.63 7.17
N ASP A 17 12.61 -10.37 8.17
CA ASP A 17 12.39 -11.32 9.29
C ASP A 17 11.85 -12.66 8.79
N LEU A 18 10.86 -12.63 7.88
CA LEU A 18 10.31 -13.86 7.28
C LEU A 18 11.35 -14.60 6.42
N ALA A 19 12.20 -13.89 5.69
CA ALA A 19 13.25 -14.48 4.89
C ALA A 19 14.35 -15.11 5.77
N ILE A 20 14.73 -14.44 6.86
CA ILE A 20 15.67 -14.96 7.86
C ILE A 20 15.10 -16.20 8.54
N GLU A 21 13.83 -16.16 8.95
CA GLU A 21 13.15 -17.32 9.54
C GLU A 21 13.12 -18.49 8.58
N HIS A 22 12.69 -18.28 7.34
CA HIS A 22 12.69 -19.34 6.33
C HIS A 22 14.10 -19.91 6.12
N PHE A 23 15.11 -19.05 5.94
CA PHE A 23 16.50 -19.47 5.79
C PHE A 23 16.99 -20.30 6.99
N SER A 24 16.61 -19.91 8.21
CA SER A 24 16.99 -20.61 9.44
C SER A 24 16.37 -22.00 9.59
N THR A 25 15.32 -22.30 8.83
CA THR A 25 14.66 -23.63 8.83
C THR A 25 15.23 -24.60 7.81
N LEU A 26 16.13 -24.16 6.92
CA LEU A 26 16.72 -25.02 5.90
C LEU A 26 17.81 -25.91 6.51
N GLU A 27 17.75 -27.22 6.26
CA GLU A 27 18.77 -28.16 6.74
C GLU A 27 20.12 -27.98 6.03
N ASN A 28 20.10 -27.64 4.74
CA ASN A 28 21.29 -27.46 3.89
C ASN A 28 21.17 -26.18 3.05
N PRO A 29 21.27 -24.99 3.67
CA PRO A 29 21.09 -23.72 2.96
C PRO A 29 22.19 -23.51 1.91
N THR A 30 21.78 -22.99 0.75
CA THR A 30 22.68 -22.67 -0.36
C THR A 30 23.04 -21.19 -0.39
N LEU A 31 24.04 -20.85 -1.21
CA LEU A 31 24.33 -19.44 -1.50
C LEU A 31 23.12 -18.73 -2.13
N SER A 32 22.29 -19.45 -2.89
CA SER A 32 21.08 -18.87 -3.47
C SER A 32 20.07 -18.48 -2.39
N ASP A 33 19.89 -19.32 -1.37
CA ASP A 33 18.98 -19.04 -0.26
C ASP A 33 19.46 -17.83 0.54
N LEU A 34 20.77 -17.71 0.75
CA LEU A 34 21.35 -16.55 1.43
C LEU A 34 21.21 -15.27 0.60
N ASN A 35 21.32 -15.38 -0.73
CA ASN A 35 21.09 -14.25 -1.62
C ASN A 35 19.65 -13.76 -1.59
N VAL A 36 18.66 -14.64 -1.37
CA VAL A 36 17.26 -14.22 -1.14
C VAL A 36 17.18 -13.28 0.08
N VAL A 37 17.80 -13.65 1.21
CA VAL A 37 17.84 -12.80 2.42
C VAL A 37 18.51 -11.45 2.13
N ARG A 38 19.66 -11.46 1.44
CA ARG A 38 20.39 -10.23 1.07
C ARG A 38 19.56 -9.30 0.18
N ILE A 39 18.85 -9.86 -0.80
CA ILE A 39 17.98 -9.10 -1.68
C ILE A 39 16.84 -8.48 -0.88
N GLN A 40 16.18 -9.25 0.00
CA GLN A 40 15.11 -8.71 0.85
C GLN A 40 15.62 -7.60 1.77
N ALA A 41 16.83 -7.74 2.33
CA ALA A 41 17.43 -6.70 3.17
C ALA A 41 17.70 -5.40 2.39
N SER A 42 18.31 -5.48 1.21
CA SER A 42 18.58 -4.30 0.38
C SER A 42 17.30 -3.60 -0.09
N VAL A 43 16.26 -4.39 -0.38
CA VAL A 43 14.95 -3.87 -0.77
C VAL A 43 14.26 -3.14 0.40
N GLN A 44 14.28 -3.76 1.59
CA GLN A 44 13.72 -3.18 2.81
C GLN A 44 14.44 -1.87 3.18
N ASP A 45 15.77 -1.84 3.07
CA ASP A 45 16.59 -0.64 3.27
C ASP A 45 16.18 0.51 2.34
N GLY A 46 15.87 0.23 1.08
CA GLY A 46 15.36 1.24 0.14
C GLY A 46 13.99 1.82 0.53
N ILE A 47 13.08 0.99 1.04
CA ILE A 47 11.77 1.42 1.54
C ILE A 47 11.94 2.23 2.83
N ASP A 48 12.80 1.78 3.74
CA ASP A 48 13.03 2.44 5.02
C ASP A 48 13.76 3.76 4.81
N SER A 49 14.72 3.84 3.90
CA SER A 49 15.31 5.11 3.46
C SER A 49 14.25 6.08 2.94
N TYR A 50 13.34 5.61 2.08
CA TYR A 50 12.24 6.45 1.59
C TYR A 50 11.34 6.98 2.73
N ARG A 51 11.08 6.15 3.75
CA ARG A 51 10.32 6.53 4.95
C ARG A 51 11.08 7.48 5.86
N VAL A 52 12.37 7.23 6.10
CA VAL A 52 13.24 8.07 6.93
C VAL A 52 13.39 9.46 6.31
N CYS A 53 13.47 9.56 4.98
CA CYS A 53 13.47 10.86 4.29
C CYS A 53 12.22 11.70 4.58
N ALA A 54 11.12 11.11 5.08
CA ALA A 54 9.96 11.89 5.51
C ALA A 54 10.26 12.77 6.73
N VAL A 55 11.21 12.38 7.58
CA VAL A 55 11.61 13.13 8.78
C VAL A 55 12.30 14.45 8.40
N ASP A 56 13.03 14.45 7.28
CA ASP A 56 13.74 15.64 6.78
C ASP A 56 12.88 16.50 5.84
N MET A 57 11.66 16.07 5.52
CA MET A 57 10.72 16.82 4.68
C MET A 57 9.91 17.81 5.53
N THR A 58 9.62 18.99 4.97
CA THR A 58 8.64 19.88 5.60
C THR A 58 7.22 19.33 5.48
N GLU A 59 6.31 19.77 6.34
CA GLU A 59 4.88 19.45 6.22
C GLU A 59 4.34 19.81 4.82
N THR A 60 4.75 20.97 4.30
CA THR A 60 4.39 21.41 2.94
C THR A 60 4.92 20.48 1.85
N ASP A 61 6.12 19.92 2.01
CA ASP A 61 6.68 18.95 1.05
C ASP A 61 5.91 17.63 1.07
N LEU A 62 5.56 17.14 2.26
CA LEU A 62 4.78 15.91 2.43
C LEU A 62 3.37 16.08 1.89
N GLU A 63 2.73 17.21 2.19
CA GLU A 63 1.43 17.53 1.64
C GLU A 63 1.49 17.58 0.12
N ASN A 64 2.43 18.32 -0.48
CA ASN A 64 2.47 18.53 -1.92
C ASN A 64 3.12 17.39 -2.73
N GLU A 65 3.49 16.28 -2.06
CA GLU A 65 4.15 15.16 -2.70
C GLU A 65 3.31 14.61 -3.89
N GLY A 66 3.98 14.44 -5.03
CA GLY A 66 3.40 13.82 -6.21
C GLY A 66 3.42 12.29 -6.15
N HIS A 67 2.34 11.67 -6.61
CA HIS A 67 2.27 10.23 -6.77
C HIS A 67 3.00 9.76 -8.04
N SER A 68 3.78 8.68 -7.93
CA SER A 68 4.34 7.95 -9.07
C SER A 68 3.92 6.49 -8.99
N SER A 69 2.99 6.08 -9.86
CA SER A 69 2.48 4.70 -9.88
C SER A 69 3.59 3.68 -10.13
N LYS A 70 4.65 4.04 -10.88
CA LYS A 70 5.81 3.16 -11.09
C LYS A 70 6.62 2.97 -9.80
N ARG A 71 6.85 4.04 -9.04
CA ARG A 71 7.58 3.98 -7.77
C ARG A 71 6.81 3.19 -6.73
N MET A 72 5.52 3.52 -6.54
CA MET A 72 4.65 2.78 -5.62
C MET A 72 4.54 1.31 -6.01
N ALA A 73 4.35 0.99 -7.30
CA ALA A 73 4.34 -0.40 -7.78
C ALA A 73 5.64 -1.14 -7.40
N GLY A 74 6.79 -0.51 -7.62
CA GLY A 74 8.09 -1.06 -7.23
C GLY A 74 8.17 -1.32 -5.73
N TYR A 75 7.71 -0.40 -4.88
CA TYR A 75 7.69 -0.57 -3.42
C TYR A 75 6.66 -1.62 -2.95
N MET A 76 5.53 -1.76 -3.64
CA MET A 76 4.56 -2.81 -3.36
C MET A 76 5.12 -4.18 -3.70
N GLU A 77 5.71 -4.34 -4.88
CA GLU A 77 6.37 -5.58 -5.30
C GLU A 77 7.51 -5.95 -4.35
N ALA A 78 8.33 -4.96 -3.97
CA ALA A 78 9.38 -5.07 -2.97
C ALA A 78 8.85 -5.51 -1.59
N SER A 79 7.65 -5.07 -1.21
CA SER A 79 6.97 -5.50 0.03
C SER A 79 6.31 -6.90 -0.10
N GLY A 80 6.45 -7.55 -1.26
CA GLY A 80 5.89 -8.85 -1.59
C GLY A 80 4.40 -8.81 -1.99
N ASP A 81 3.89 -7.65 -2.36
CA ASP A 81 2.56 -7.48 -2.98
C ASP A 81 2.74 -7.31 -4.49
N THR A 82 2.93 -8.42 -5.19
CA THR A 82 3.30 -8.44 -6.61
C THR A 82 2.12 -8.09 -7.51
N ARG A 83 2.40 -7.46 -8.65
CA ARG A 83 1.38 -7.11 -9.64
C ARG A 83 0.64 -8.38 -10.11
N PRO A 84 -0.70 -8.49 -9.92
CA PRO A 84 -1.41 -9.73 -10.22
C PRO A 84 -1.46 -10.09 -11.70
N CYS A 85 -1.60 -9.10 -12.58
CA CYS A 85 -1.54 -9.27 -14.02
C CYS A 85 -1.30 -7.92 -14.74
N SER A 86 -1.02 -7.97 -16.04
CA SER A 86 -0.77 -6.78 -16.89
C SER A 86 -1.98 -5.83 -17.03
N SER A 87 -3.19 -6.30 -16.73
CA SER A 87 -4.42 -5.51 -16.73
C SER A 87 -4.78 -4.94 -15.36
N CYS A 88 -3.93 -5.15 -14.36
CA CYS A 88 -4.08 -4.59 -13.02
C CYS A 88 -3.14 -3.40 -12.88
N ASP A 89 -3.60 -2.27 -12.36
CA ASP A 89 -2.79 -1.07 -12.17
C ASP A 89 -2.58 -0.80 -10.68
N CYS A 90 -1.43 -0.19 -10.36
CA CYS A 90 -1.13 0.28 -9.01
C CYS A 90 -1.90 1.57 -8.75
N HIS A 91 -2.65 1.60 -7.64
CA HIS A 91 -3.50 2.71 -7.24
C HIS A 91 -3.07 3.26 -5.88
N ALA A 92 -2.80 4.55 -5.81
CA ALA A 92 -2.68 5.27 -4.54
C ALA A 92 -4.07 5.59 -4.00
N MET A 93 -4.43 4.97 -2.87
CA MET A 93 -5.73 5.17 -2.24
C MET A 93 -5.95 6.64 -1.87
N VAL A 94 -4.98 7.25 -1.19
CA VAL A 94 -4.84 8.71 -1.10
C VAL A 94 -3.92 9.16 -2.23
N SER A 95 -4.42 10.00 -3.13
CA SER A 95 -3.67 10.42 -4.31
C SER A 95 -2.81 11.67 -4.06
N GLY A 96 -1.63 11.67 -4.66
CA GLY A 96 -0.76 12.85 -4.71
C GLY A 96 -1.35 13.96 -5.59
N LYS A 97 -1.13 15.22 -5.22
CA LYS A 97 -1.49 16.44 -5.98
C LYS A 97 -2.97 16.58 -6.40
N HIS A 98 -3.87 15.70 -5.96
CA HIS A 98 -5.30 15.87 -6.19
C HIS A 98 -5.89 16.80 -5.13
N LYS A 99 -6.68 17.80 -5.56
CA LYS A 99 -7.25 18.82 -4.67
C LYS A 99 -8.14 18.23 -3.56
N LEU A 100 -8.95 17.23 -3.91
CA LEU A 100 -9.86 16.58 -2.96
C LEU A 100 -9.15 15.59 -2.03
N ALA A 101 -7.90 15.22 -2.33
CA ALA A 101 -7.09 14.38 -1.45
C ALA A 101 -6.32 15.20 -0.41
N ALA A 102 -6.36 16.54 -0.48
CA ALA A 102 -5.56 17.41 0.38
C ALA A 102 -5.78 17.15 1.88
N PRO A 103 -7.02 17.01 2.40
CA PRO A 103 -7.23 16.72 3.82
C PRO A 103 -6.59 15.40 4.26
N MET A 104 -6.74 14.34 3.46
CA MET A 104 -6.14 13.03 3.75
C MET A 104 -4.62 13.05 3.63
N ARG A 105 -4.06 13.84 2.70
CA ARG A 105 -2.61 14.05 2.59
C ARG A 105 -2.05 14.77 3.81
N ALA A 106 -2.76 15.75 4.38
CA ALA A 106 -2.36 16.39 5.63
C ALA A 106 -2.32 15.38 6.80
N VAL A 107 -3.32 14.49 6.89
CA VAL A 107 -3.30 13.39 7.90
C VAL A 107 -2.13 12.43 7.68
N MET A 108 -1.84 12.05 6.43
CA MET A 108 -0.66 11.23 6.12
C MET A 108 0.65 11.94 6.50
N ALA A 109 0.77 13.23 6.17
CA ALA A 109 1.93 14.06 6.49
C ALA A 109 2.14 14.18 7.99
N TRP A 110 1.09 14.41 8.77
CA TRP A 110 1.13 14.41 10.23
C TRP A 110 1.62 13.07 10.81
N CYS A 111 1.30 11.95 10.14
CA CYS A 111 1.80 10.62 10.50
C CYS A 111 3.18 10.28 9.87
N LEU A 112 3.84 11.23 9.22
CA LEU A 112 5.09 11.06 8.47
C LEU A 112 5.02 9.92 7.42
N MET A 113 3.84 9.65 6.86
CA MET A 113 3.67 8.69 5.78
C MET A 113 3.72 9.39 4.43
N ARG A 114 4.66 8.93 3.59
CA ARG A 114 4.82 9.44 2.22
C ARG A 114 3.78 8.87 1.25
N ILE A 115 3.55 9.60 0.15
CA ILE A 115 2.46 9.29 -0.77
C ILE A 115 2.61 7.95 -1.48
N ASP A 116 3.85 7.56 -1.84
CA ASP A 116 4.15 6.31 -2.55
C ASP A 116 4.51 5.16 -1.60
N ASP A 117 4.30 5.33 -0.29
CA ASP A 117 4.47 4.23 0.65
C ASP A 117 3.54 3.06 0.25
N PRO A 118 4.05 1.81 0.20
CA PRO A 118 3.28 0.65 -0.24
C PRO A 118 2.05 0.38 0.64
N ARG A 119 1.97 0.96 1.85
CA ARG A 119 0.78 0.90 2.72
C ARG A 119 -0.38 1.71 2.14
N ASN A 120 -0.13 2.81 1.43
CA ASN A 120 -1.12 3.62 0.71
C ASN A 120 -1.47 3.05 -0.69
N GLY A 121 -0.73 2.04 -1.16
CA GLY A 121 -0.95 1.40 -2.46
C GLY A 121 -1.91 0.22 -2.42
N CYS A 122 -2.60 -0.02 -3.54
CA CYS A 122 -3.32 -1.26 -3.80
C CYS A 122 -3.37 -1.60 -5.30
N TRP A 123 -3.57 -2.87 -5.61
CA TRP A 123 -3.77 -3.35 -6.97
C TRP A 123 -5.25 -3.36 -7.34
N LEU A 124 -5.61 -2.70 -8.45
CA LEU A 124 -6.98 -2.65 -8.96
C LEU A 124 -7.03 -2.97 -10.47
N PRO A 125 -8.10 -3.64 -10.95
CA PRO A 125 -8.32 -3.82 -12.37
C PRO A 125 -8.39 -2.46 -13.06
N ARG A 126 -7.75 -2.30 -14.22
CA ARG A 126 -7.72 -1.01 -14.93
C ARG A 126 -9.12 -0.47 -15.22
N THR A 127 -9.99 -1.33 -15.75
CA THR A 127 -11.36 -1.02 -16.13
C THR A 127 -12.34 -2.09 -15.63
N TYR A 128 -13.64 -1.80 -15.74
CA TYR A 128 -14.70 -2.80 -15.47
C TYR A 128 -14.50 -4.08 -16.28
N ASP A 129 -14.18 -3.98 -17.57
CA ASP A 129 -14.03 -5.15 -18.44
C ASP A 129 -12.80 -5.98 -18.08
N THR A 130 -11.73 -5.35 -17.56
CA THR A 130 -10.52 -6.08 -17.15
C THR A 130 -10.70 -6.89 -15.87
N ARG A 131 -11.77 -6.67 -15.09
CA ARG A 131 -12.09 -7.48 -13.90
C ARG A 131 -12.15 -8.97 -14.21
N ARG A 132 -12.64 -9.35 -15.40
CA ARG A 132 -12.76 -10.74 -15.82
C ARG A 132 -11.43 -11.50 -15.90
N TYR A 133 -10.31 -10.77 -15.96
CA TYR A 133 -8.95 -11.32 -15.98
C TYR A 133 -8.27 -11.31 -14.61
N MET A 134 -8.94 -10.79 -13.58
CA MET A 134 -8.38 -10.71 -12.24
C MET A 134 -8.39 -12.07 -11.54
N PRO A 135 -7.44 -12.32 -10.64
CA PRO A 135 -7.53 -13.47 -9.74
C PRO A 135 -8.79 -13.37 -8.88
N LYS A 136 -9.23 -14.51 -8.32
CA LYS A 136 -10.48 -14.61 -7.54
C LYS A 136 -10.64 -13.52 -6.48
N TRP A 137 -9.57 -13.19 -5.75
CA TRP A 137 -9.58 -12.19 -4.68
C TRP A 137 -9.71 -10.73 -5.18
N LEU A 138 -9.55 -10.47 -6.49
CA LEU A 138 -9.78 -9.17 -7.14
C LEU A 138 -10.92 -9.20 -8.17
N SER A 139 -11.63 -10.32 -8.30
CA SER A 139 -12.71 -10.47 -9.31
C SER A 139 -13.82 -9.42 -9.13
N GLU A 140 -14.06 -9.01 -7.89
CA GLU A 140 -15.02 -7.97 -7.51
C GLU A 140 -14.38 -6.62 -7.18
N ALA A 141 -13.08 -6.43 -7.44
CA ALA A 141 -12.36 -5.21 -7.08
C ALA A 141 -12.80 -3.98 -7.88
N VAL A 142 -13.04 -2.85 -7.23
CA VAL A 142 -13.43 -1.59 -7.92
C VAL A 142 -12.40 -1.24 -9.00
N PRO A 143 -12.82 -0.85 -10.22
CA PRO A 143 -11.86 -0.51 -11.26
C PRO A 143 -11.10 0.77 -10.93
N HIS A 144 -9.81 0.80 -11.27
CA HIS A 144 -8.97 1.97 -11.12
C HIS A 144 -9.53 3.18 -11.90
N GLN A 145 -10.01 2.94 -13.12
CA GLN A 145 -10.56 3.99 -13.97
C GLN A 145 -11.78 4.67 -13.34
N GLY A 146 -11.67 5.99 -13.13
CA GLY A 146 -12.76 6.83 -12.65
C GLY A 146 -12.89 6.89 -11.13
N LEU A 147 -12.01 6.21 -10.38
CA LEU A 147 -12.07 6.18 -8.92
C LEU A 147 -11.75 7.54 -8.28
N HIS A 148 -10.81 8.32 -8.82
CA HIS A 148 -10.49 9.67 -8.33
C HIS A 148 -11.59 10.69 -8.69
N ASN A 149 -12.72 10.61 -7.99
CA ASN A 149 -13.88 11.48 -8.15
C ASN A 149 -14.37 11.99 -6.77
N PRO A 150 -15.22 13.04 -6.70
CA PRO A 150 -15.64 13.61 -5.43
C PRO A 150 -16.31 12.64 -4.45
N ARG A 151 -17.05 11.64 -4.96
CA ARG A 151 -17.76 10.68 -4.11
C ARG A 151 -16.80 9.70 -3.44
N TYR A 152 -15.76 9.29 -4.17
CA TYR A 152 -14.69 8.48 -3.61
C TYR A 152 -13.97 9.20 -2.47
N TYR A 153 -13.60 10.48 -2.66
CA TYR A 153 -12.90 11.23 -1.62
C TYR A 153 -13.79 11.51 -0.41
N ALA A 154 -15.07 11.83 -0.60
CA ALA A 154 -16.02 11.98 0.49
C ALA A 154 -16.22 10.68 1.29
N TRP A 155 -16.12 9.51 0.64
CA TRP A 155 -16.11 8.23 1.32
C TRP A 155 -14.79 7.96 2.05
N LEU A 156 -13.66 8.25 1.41
CA LEU A 156 -12.32 8.03 1.96
C LEU A 156 -12.08 8.87 3.22
N GLU A 157 -12.57 10.10 3.25
CA GLU A 157 -12.48 11.03 4.38
C GLU A 157 -13.18 10.48 5.65
N LYS A 158 -14.13 9.55 5.52
CA LYS A 158 -14.75 8.88 6.69
C LYS A 158 -13.76 7.99 7.45
N TYR A 159 -12.69 7.54 6.79
CA TYR A 159 -11.68 6.64 7.37
C TYR A 159 -10.35 7.34 7.65
N ILE A 160 -10.02 8.38 6.88
CA ILE A 160 -8.75 9.09 6.97
C ILE A 160 -9.05 10.54 7.32
N ASN A 161 -9.15 10.82 8.62
CA ASN A 161 -9.34 12.16 9.18
C ASN A 161 -8.77 12.21 10.61
N VAL A 162 -8.60 13.42 11.15
CA VAL A 162 -8.01 13.66 12.49
C VAL A 162 -8.88 13.21 13.67
N GLN A 163 -10.16 12.88 13.45
CA GLN A 163 -11.04 12.34 14.50
C GLN A 163 -10.88 10.82 14.65
N VAL A 164 -10.43 10.14 13.59
CA VAL A 164 -10.28 8.68 13.54
C VAL A 164 -8.82 8.26 13.69
N ILE A 165 -7.89 9.05 13.15
CA ILE A 165 -6.46 8.74 13.15
C ILE A 165 -5.78 9.50 14.30
N ASN A 166 -5.13 8.78 15.21
CA ASN A 166 -4.34 9.37 16.31
C ASN A 166 -2.82 9.16 16.14
N GLY A 167 -2.41 8.55 15.03
CA GLY A 167 -1.02 8.30 14.72
C GLY A 167 -0.85 7.29 13.59
N LEU A 168 0.40 6.90 13.35
CA LEU A 168 0.79 6.04 12.23
C LEU A 168 0.06 4.69 12.25
N ASP A 169 -0.10 4.05 13.42
CA ASP A 169 -0.72 2.73 13.50
C ASP A 169 -2.21 2.77 13.10
N ASP A 170 -2.96 3.77 13.56
CA ASP A 170 -4.36 3.97 13.15
C ASP A 170 -4.45 4.21 11.64
N LEU A 171 -3.54 5.01 11.08
CA LEU A 171 -3.48 5.26 9.64
C LEU A 171 -3.22 3.97 8.85
N ILE A 172 -2.32 3.12 9.32
CA ILE A 172 -2.03 1.82 8.69
C ILE A 172 -3.27 0.93 8.72
N VAL A 173 -3.98 0.87 9.85
CA VAL A 173 -5.21 0.07 9.99
C VAL A 173 -6.29 0.60 9.04
N ALA A 174 -6.50 1.91 9.00
CA ALA A 174 -7.47 2.55 8.11
C ALA A 174 -7.14 2.28 6.63
N LEU A 175 -5.89 2.45 6.21
CA LEU A 175 -5.46 2.17 4.83
C LEU A 175 -5.62 0.70 4.46
N ARG A 176 -5.35 -0.24 5.38
CA ARG A 176 -5.62 -1.67 5.17
C ARG A 176 -7.11 -1.93 4.97
N GLN A 177 -7.97 -1.29 5.77
CA GLN A 177 -9.42 -1.43 5.63
C GLN A 177 -9.92 -0.86 4.29
N VAL A 178 -9.47 0.33 3.90
CA VAL A 178 -9.77 0.95 2.59
C VAL A 178 -9.33 0.04 1.45
N ARG A 179 -8.12 -0.53 1.53
CA ARG A 179 -7.60 -1.50 0.56
C ARG A 179 -8.54 -2.70 0.44
N THR A 180 -8.96 -3.28 1.56
CA THR A 180 -9.90 -4.41 1.57
C THR A 180 -11.22 -4.04 0.89
N PHE A 181 -11.81 -2.88 1.19
CA PHE A 181 -13.04 -2.44 0.54
C PHE A 181 -12.87 -2.32 -0.98
N LEU A 182 -11.77 -1.69 -1.42
CA LEU A 182 -11.49 -1.51 -2.85
C LEU A 182 -11.29 -2.85 -3.58
N GLN A 183 -10.52 -3.76 -3.00
CA GLN A 183 -10.16 -5.04 -3.61
C GLN A 183 -11.29 -6.08 -3.58
N SER A 184 -12.17 -6.01 -2.58
CA SER A 184 -13.33 -6.91 -2.47
C SER A 184 -14.60 -6.36 -3.15
N GLY A 185 -14.60 -5.12 -3.62
CA GLY A 185 -15.79 -4.48 -4.18
C GLY A 185 -16.81 -4.02 -3.13
N ALA A 186 -16.44 -4.01 -1.85
CA ALA A 186 -17.31 -3.63 -0.76
C ALA A 186 -17.42 -2.10 -0.55
N LEU A 187 -17.13 -1.29 -1.58
CA LEU A 187 -17.41 0.14 -1.53
C LEU A 187 -18.93 0.36 -1.51
N PRO A 188 -19.43 1.34 -0.76
CA PRO A 188 -20.84 1.67 -0.80
C PRO A 188 -21.19 2.25 -2.18
N PRO A 189 -22.39 1.95 -2.74
CA PRO A 189 -22.72 2.27 -4.14
C PRO A 189 -22.49 3.73 -4.55
N GLU A 190 -22.67 4.67 -3.62
CA GLU A 190 -22.42 6.09 -3.88
C GLU A 190 -20.95 6.41 -4.15
N ALA A 191 -20.00 5.63 -3.61
CA ALA A 191 -18.56 5.83 -3.80
C ALA A 191 -18.04 5.15 -5.08
N TRP A 192 -18.84 4.32 -5.74
CA TRP A 192 -18.42 3.62 -6.95
C TRP A 192 -18.19 4.59 -8.12
N PRO A 193 -17.15 4.36 -8.94
CA PRO A 193 -16.94 5.11 -10.16
C PRO A 193 -18.08 4.81 -11.13
N LYS A 194 -18.66 5.85 -11.74
CA LYS A 194 -19.68 5.66 -12.78
C LYS A 194 -19.10 4.83 -13.93
N ARG A 195 -19.83 3.80 -14.37
CA ARG A 195 -19.47 3.07 -15.59
C ARG A 195 -19.52 4.05 -16.76
N LYS A 196 -18.39 4.25 -17.43
CA LYS A 196 -18.39 4.92 -18.74
C LYS A 196 -19.01 3.95 -19.73
N VAL A 197 -20.22 4.25 -20.20
CA VAL A 197 -20.79 3.58 -21.36
C VAL A 197 -20.09 4.18 -22.57
N ALA A 198 -19.44 3.34 -23.36
CA ALA A 198 -18.81 3.73 -24.63
C ALA A 198 -19.89 4.07 -25.66
#